data_AF-A0A2G8TAX7-F1
#
_entry.id   AF-A0A2G8TAX7-F1
#
_cell.length_a   1.000
_cell.length_b   1.000
_cell.length_c   1.000
_cell.angle_alpha   90.00
_cell.angle_beta   90.00
_cell.angle_gamma   90.00
#
_symmetry.space_group_name_H-M   'P 1'
#
loop_
_entity.id
_entity.type
_entity.pdbx_description
1 polymer ?
#
loop_
_entity_poly.entity_id
_entity_poly.type
_entity_poly.pdbx_seq_one_letter_code
_entity_poly.pdbx_strand_id
1 'polypeptide(L)'
;MPSTGLETVLFNRVAFGINGGFVAMGAHGYKNGPLLPNDGVSTFYAMQGVYGPDGKNYAIWSFDFSYNTRGCSTCQVFLEIDKDPGAGVDYVRLFDLTTLPQYGASGQDAWNMEMTFITAGIYDFNPFGASSTAIRLVGVNGNERATSEITVNVPEPGSMALLGLGLINMGAAARRRRQR
;
A
#
# COMPACT_ATOMS: atom_id res chain seq x y z
N MET A 1 -16.93 11.61 -14.85
CA MET A 1 -15.99 10.47 -14.89
C MET A 1 -16.09 9.79 -13.53
N PRO A 2 -16.18 8.46 -13.44
CA PRO A 2 -16.15 7.77 -12.15
C PRO A 2 -14.87 8.17 -11.42
N SER A 3 -14.98 8.61 -10.17
CA SER A 3 -13.83 8.84 -9.30
C SER A 3 -13.01 7.56 -9.26
N THR A 4 -11.71 7.66 -9.51
CA THR A 4 -10.79 6.51 -9.45
C THR A 4 -10.55 6.05 -8.00
N GLY A 5 -11.09 6.77 -7.00
CA GLY A 5 -10.81 6.53 -5.59
C GLY A 5 -9.44 7.07 -5.14
N LEU A 6 -8.64 7.59 -6.08
CA LEU A 6 -7.26 7.99 -5.86
C LEU A 6 -7.10 9.45 -5.39
N GLU A 7 -8.14 10.27 -5.54
CA GLU A 7 -8.17 11.69 -5.18
C GLU A 7 -7.92 11.94 -3.68
N THR A 8 -8.18 10.94 -2.83
CA THR A 8 -8.00 11.01 -1.37
C THR A 8 -6.75 10.29 -0.88
N VAL A 9 -5.98 9.68 -1.78
CA VAL A 9 -4.80 8.90 -1.40
C VAL A 9 -3.63 9.85 -1.16
N LEU A 10 -3.00 9.71 0.01
CA LEU A 10 -1.74 10.37 0.30
C LEU A 10 -0.61 9.52 -0.28
N PHE A 11 0.19 10.15 -1.14
CA PHE A 11 1.29 9.52 -1.85
C PHE A 11 2.64 9.98 -1.29
N ASN A 12 3.53 9.02 -1.05
CA ASN A 12 4.93 9.29 -0.75
C ASN A 12 5.66 9.65 -2.04
N ARG A 13 5.57 10.90 -2.47
CA ARG A 13 6.14 11.31 -3.76
C ARG A 13 7.64 11.56 -3.65
N VAL A 14 8.42 10.83 -4.45
CA VAL A 14 9.87 10.99 -4.55
C VAL A 14 10.22 11.52 -5.93
N ALA A 15 10.94 12.64 -5.96
CA ALA A 15 11.43 13.23 -7.19
C ALA A 15 12.44 12.29 -7.86
N PHE A 16 12.39 12.28 -9.18
CA PHE A 16 13.20 11.44 -10.05
C PHE A 16 13.83 12.39 -11.05
N GLY A 17 15.18 12.48 -11.08
CA GLY A 17 16.01 13.62 -11.54
C GLY A 17 16.02 13.96 -13.03
N ILE A 18 14.83 13.94 -13.59
CA ILE A 18 14.39 14.76 -14.69
C ILE A 18 13.47 15.86 -14.11
N ASN A 19 13.43 17.03 -14.75
CA ASN A 19 12.64 18.15 -14.25
C ASN A 19 11.15 17.78 -14.16
N GLY A 20 10.64 17.65 -12.94
CA GLY A 20 9.25 17.32 -12.66
C GLY A 20 8.89 15.83 -12.85
N GLY A 21 9.88 14.94 -13.00
CA GLY A 21 9.68 13.50 -12.92
C GLY A 21 9.52 13.02 -11.48
N PHE A 22 8.75 11.97 -11.27
CA PHE A 22 8.56 11.38 -9.94
C PHE A 22 8.08 9.94 -10.00
N VAL A 23 8.25 9.26 -8.86
CA VAL A 23 7.56 8.02 -8.49
C VAL A 23 6.87 8.23 -7.15
N ALA A 24 5.75 7.54 -6.95
CA ALA A 24 4.91 7.74 -5.78
C ALA A 24 4.16 6.44 -5.48
N MET A 25 4.19 6.03 -4.21
CA MET A 25 3.44 4.92 -3.64
C MET A 25 2.47 5.44 -2.59
N GLY A 26 1.34 4.75 -2.46
CA GLY A 26 0.34 4.98 -1.44
C GLY A 26 -0.47 3.70 -1.22
N ALA A 27 -1.41 3.78 -0.28
CA ALA A 27 -2.41 2.73 -0.10
C ALA A 27 -3.71 3.31 0.43
N HIS A 28 -4.81 2.59 0.22
CA HIS A 28 -6.12 2.99 0.68
C HIS A 28 -7.03 1.79 0.94
N GLY A 29 -8.18 2.06 1.59
CA GLY A 29 -9.25 1.07 1.75
C GLY A 29 -10.01 0.85 0.45
N TYR A 30 -10.03 -0.38 -0.07
CA TYR A 30 -10.73 -0.74 -1.29
C TYR A 30 -12.24 -0.56 -1.11
N LYS A 31 -12.81 0.44 -1.80
CA LYS A 31 -14.25 0.79 -1.80
C LYS A 31 -14.87 1.13 -0.44
N ASN A 32 -14.11 1.10 0.65
CA ASN A 32 -14.56 1.41 2.01
C ASN A 32 -14.28 2.86 2.45
N GLY A 33 -13.88 3.72 1.51
CA GLY A 33 -13.65 5.15 1.75
C GLY A 33 -12.34 5.47 2.49
N PRO A 34 -12.00 6.77 2.62
CA PRO A 34 -10.70 7.26 3.11
C PRO A 34 -10.52 7.16 4.65
N LEU A 35 -11.26 6.29 5.34
CA LEU A 35 -11.33 6.28 6.81
C LEU A 35 -10.14 5.62 7.50
N LEU A 36 -9.22 5.02 6.74
CA LEU A 36 -8.01 4.41 7.31
C LEU A 36 -6.85 5.42 7.27
N PRO A 37 -6.14 5.65 8.40
CA PRO A 37 -4.98 6.52 8.42
C PRO A 37 -3.94 6.03 7.41
N ASN A 38 -3.72 6.82 6.36
CA ASN A 38 -2.55 6.73 5.49
C ASN A 38 -1.69 7.94 5.85
N ASP A 39 -0.47 7.74 6.34
CA ASP A 39 0.44 8.84 6.67
C ASP A 39 1.02 9.50 5.41
N GLY A 40 0.83 8.90 4.24
CA GLY A 40 1.35 9.35 2.95
C GLY A 40 2.85 9.21 2.83
N VAL A 41 3.52 8.53 3.76
CA VAL A 41 4.97 8.54 3.88
C VAL A 41 5.54 7.12 4.01
N SER A 42 4.93 6.24 4.79
CA SER A 42 5.57 4.94 5.10
C SER A 42 4.63 3.78 5.33
N THR A 43 3.54 3.95 6.08
CA THR A 43 2.78 2.82 6.61
C THR A 43 1.28 3.06 6.50
N PHE A 44 0.59 2.05 5.97
CA PHE A 44 -0.86 1.98 5.93
C PHE A 44 -1.35 0.83 6.79
N TYR A 45 -2.25 1.12 7.73
CA TYR A 45 -2.86 0.09 8.58
C TYR A 45 -4.17 -0.36 7.93
N ALA A 46 -4.11 -1.51 7.27
CA ALA A 46 -5.25 -2.11 6.60
C ALA A 46 -6.11 -2.90 7.59
N MET A 47 -7.41 -2.97 7.29
CA MET A 47 -8.28 -3.93 7.95
C MET A 47 -8.13 -5.31 7.30
N GLN A 48 -8.27 -6.35 8.10
CA GLN A 48 -8.38 -7.72 7.62
C GLN A 48 -9.73 -7.94 6.91
N GLY A 49 -9.71 -8.66 5.79
CA GLY A 49 -10.88 -9.19 5.13
C GLY A 49 -10.85 -9.01 3.62
N VAL A 50 -11.90 -9.54 2.99
CA VAL A 50 -12.16 -9.36 1.56
C VAL A 50 -13.47 -8.62 1.32
N TYR A 51 -13.52 -7.87 0.24
CA TYR A 51 -14.72 -7.16 -0.21
C TYR A 51 -15.65 -8.14 -0.91
N GLY A 52 -16.64 -8.64 -0.18
CA GLY A 52 -17.63 -9.60 -0.69
C GLY A 52 -18.66 -9.06 -1.72
N PRO A 53 -19.11 -7.79 -1.67
CA PRO A 53 -20.24 -7.35 -2.51
C PRO A 53 -20.07 -7.45 -4.02
N ASP A 54 -18.84 -7.50 -4.55
CA ASP A 54 -18.59 -7.68 -5.98
C ASP A 54 -18.35 -9.15 -6.39
N GLY A 55 -18.33 -10.08 -5.43
CA GLY A 55 -18.10 -11.51 -5.65
C GLY A 55 -16.67 -11.85 -6.08
N LYS A 56 -15.74 -10.90 -6.05
CA LYS A 56 -14.37 -11.09 -6.53
C LYS A 56 -13.38 -11.47 -5.42
N ASN A 57 -13.77 -11.32 -4.16
CA ASN A 57 -12.97 -11.66 -2.98
C ASN A 57 -11.62 -10.94 -2.92
N TYR A 58 -11.57 -9.68 -3.33
CA TYR A 58 -10.36 -8.86 -3.22
C TYR A 58 -10.16 -8.37 -1.80
N ALA A 59 -8.92 -8.07 -1.42
CA ALA A 59 -8.65 -7.47 -0.13
C ALA A 59 -9.44 -6.16 0.02
N ILE A 60 -9.88 -5.84 1.24
CA ILE A 60 -10.56 -4.56 1.53
C ILE A 60 -9.61 -3.35 1.54
N TRP A 61 -8.40 -3.52 1.00
CA TRP A 61 -7.36 -2.52 0.85
C TRP A 61 -6.66 -2.70 -0.49
N SER A 62 -6.01 -1.66 -0.98
CA SER A 62 -5.24 -1.67 -2.22
C SER A 62 -4.02 -0.77 -2.04
N PHE A 63 -2.97 -1.06 -2.80
CA PHE A 63 -1.84 -0.14 -2.92
C PHE A 63 -1.98 0.61 -4.24
N ASP A 64 -1.55 1.85 -4.21
CA ASP A 64 -1.67 2.79 -5.29
C ASP A 64 -0.29 3.23 -5.70
N PHE A 65 -0.12 3.48 -6.99
CA PHE A 65 1.11 4.05 -7.49
C PHE A 65 0.84 5.13 -8.52
N SER A 66 1.73 6.12 -8.55
CA SER A 66 1.77 7.14 -9.58
C SER A 66 3.20 7.38 -10.01
N TYR A 67 3.39 7.66 -11.28
CA TYR A 67 4.69 8.01 -11.83
C TYR A 67 4.54 9.05 -12.93
N ASN A 68 5.63 9.76 -13.19
CA ASN A 68 5.75 10.65 -14.33
C ASN A 68 7.19 10.62 -14.84
N THR A 69 7.39 10.11 -16.05
CA THR A 69 8.70 10.09 -16.69
C THR A 69 8.92 11.27 -17.64
N ARG A 70 7.96 12.19 -17.78
CA ARG A 70 8.06 13.42 -18.59
C ARG A 70 8.60 13.20 -20.02
N GLY A 71 8.25 12.09 -20.66
CA GLY A 71 8.74 11.78 -22.01
C GLY A 71 10.17 11.23 -22.06
N CYS A 72 10.80 10.97 -20.92
CA CYS A 72 12.11 10.32 -20.85
C CYS A 72 12.01 8.89 -21.39
N SER A 73 12.54 8.66 -22.60
CA SER A 73 12.48 7.39 -23.30
C SER A 73 13.43 6.33 -22.75
N THR A 74 14.47 6.73 -22.01
CA THR A 74 15.44 5.84 -21.37
C THR A 74 15.17 5.58 -19.91
N CYS A 75 14.20 6.29 -19.33
CA CYS A 75 13.79 6.06 -17.96
C CYS A 75 13.12 4.68 -17.87
N GLN A 76 13.14 4.08 -16.69
CA GLN A 76 12.45 2.83 -16.38
C GLN A 76 11.70 3.00 -15.07
N VAL A 77 10.55 2.35 -14.94
CA VAL A 77 9.77 2.34 -13.70
C VAL A 77 9.40 0.90 -13.38
N PHE A 78 9.79 0.44 -12.20
CA PHE A 78 9.56 -0.93 -11.75
C PHE A 78 8.70 -0.94 -10.51
N LEU A 79 7.78 -1.90 -10.43
CA LEU A 79 7.11 -2.27 -9.18
C LEU A 79 7.87 -3.43 -8.56
N GLU A 80 8.22 -3.28 -7.29
CA GLU A 80 8.91 -4.30 -6.51
C GLU A 80 8.15 -4.56 -5.20
N ILE A 81 8.23 -5.80 -4.70
CA ILE A 81 7.65 -6.22 -3.43
C ILE A 81 8.72 -6.90 -2.59
N ASP A 82 8.69 -6.66 -1.29
CA ASP A 82 9.54 -7.40 -0.36
C ASP A 82 9.05 -8.83 -0.21
N LYS A 83 9.96 -9.77 -0.44
CA LYS A 83 9.72 -11.20 -0.29
C LYS A 83 9.90 -11.66 1.16
N ASP A 84 10.68 -10.94 1.96
CA ASP A 84 10.94 -11.25 3.36
C ASP A 84 10.59 -10.06 4.27
N PRO A 85 9.35 -10.00 4.77
CA PRO A 85 8.84 -8.90 5.62
C PRO A 85 9.68 -8.63 6.86
N GLY A 86 10.40 -9.65 7.36
CA GLY A 86 11.22 -9.53 8.56
C GLY A 86 12.52 -8.75 8.33
N ALA A 87 12.94 -8.63 7.07
CA ALA A 87 14.23 -8.06 6.71
C ALA A 87 14.10 -6.70 6.01
N GLY A 88 13.01 -6.42 5.27
CA GLY A 88 12.83 -5.12 4.60
C GLY A 88 13.86 -4.86 3.50
N VAL A 89 14.42 -5.93 2.91
CA VAL A 89 15.56 -5.83 1.99
C VAL A 89 15.52 -6.80 0.80
N ASP A 90 14.68 -7.83 0.80
CA ASP A 90 14.63 -8.83 -0.28
C ASP A 90 13.54 -8.50 -1.31
N TYR A 91 13.76 -7.40 -2.04
CA TYR A 91 12.79 -6.94 -3.03
C TYR A 91 12.96 -7.67 -4.35
N VAL A 92 11.85 -8.21 -4.85
CA VAL A 92 11.77 -8.78 -6.20
C VAL A 92 10.92 -7.90 -7.11
N ARG A 93 11.32 -7.83 -8.38
CA ARG A 93 10.57 -7.11 -9.40
C ARG A 93 9.30 -7.89 -9.75
N LEU A 94 8.16 -7.25 -9.52
CA LEU A 94 6.84 -7.77 -9.88
C LEU A 94 6.46 -7.40 -11.31
N PHE A 95 6.70 -6.14 -11.67
CA PHE A 95 6.20 -5.60 -12.93
C PHE A 95 7.14 -4.53 -13.47
N ASP A 96 7.28 -4.53 -14.79
CA ASP A 96 7.98 -3.49 -15.53
C ASP A 96 6.94 -2.56 -16.17
N LEU A 97 6.78 -1.36 -15.63
CA LEU A 97 5.77 -0.42 -16.11
C LEU A 97 6.11 0.10 -17.51
N THR A 98 7.34 -0.12 -18.00
CA THR A 98 7.74 0.23 -19.37
C THR A 98 6.92 -0.49 -20.44
N THR A 99 6.30 -1.61 -20.09
CA THR A 99 5.47 -2.39 -21.01
C THR A 99 4.03 -1.90 -21.11
N LEU A 100 3.62 -0.91 -20.29
CA LEU A 100 2.26 -0.40 -20.31
C LEU A 100 2.05 0.53 -21.54
N PRO A 101 0.87 0.51 -22.19
CA PRO A 101 0.60 1.39 -23.34
C PRO A 101 0.73 2.89 -23.05
N GLN A 102 0.57 3.28 -21.78
CA GLN A 102 0.64 4.67 -21.31
C GLN A 102 2.06 5.06 -20.86
N TYR A 103 3.03 4.17 -21.04
CA TYR A 103 4.41 4.41 -20.63
C TYR A 103 5.06 5.56 -21.40
N GLY A 104 5.98 6.27 -20.74
CA GLY A 104 6.63 7.47 -21.29
C GLY A 104 5.92 8.78 -20.91
N ALA A 105 4.72 8.73 -20.33
CA ALA A 105 4.01 9.88 -19.79
C ALA A 105 3.87 9.78 -18.27
N SER A 106 2.79 10.38 -17.73
CA SER A 106 2.34 10.13 -16.37
C SER A 106 1.34 8.98 -16.35
N GLY A 107 1.48 8.08 -15.38
CA GLY A 107 0.53 7.02 -15.13
C GLY A 107 0.13 6.97 -13.65
N GLN A 108 -1.05 6.42 -13.40
CA GLN A 108 -1.54 6.16 -12.06
C GLN A 108 -2.44 4.93 -12.08
N ASP A 109 -2.31 4.05 -11.10
CA ASP A 109 -3.15 2.87 -10.97
C ASP A 109 -3.25 2.42 -9.51
N ALA A 110 -4.21 1.53 -9.24
CA ALA A 110 -4.50 0.93 -7.93
C ALA A 110 -4.61 -0.58 -8.08
N TRP A 111 -3.75 -1.33 -7.39
CA TRP A 111 -3.69 -2.79 -7.52
C TRP A 111 -4.04 -3.50 -6.20
N ASN A 112 -4.57 -4.70 -6.35
CA ASN A 112 -5.10 -5.56 -5.29
C ASN A 112 -4.87 -7.04 -5.68
N MET A 113 -5.49 -7.98 -4.97
CA MET A 113 -5.52 -9.43 -5.25
C MET A 113 -6.00 -9.82 -6.65
N GLU A 114 -6.52 -8.88 -7.45
CA GLU A 114 -6.85 -9.11 -8.86
C GLU A 114 -5.61 -9.56 -9.67
N MET A 115 -4.42 -9.20 -9.17
CA MET A 115 -3.15 -9.44 -9.84
C MET A 115 -2.61 -10.83 -9.49
N THR A 116 -2.55 -11.71 -10.50
CA THR A 116 -2.10 -13.10 -10.35
C THR A 116 -0.67 -13.23 -9.82
N PHE A 117 0.19 -12.25 -10.09
CA PHE A 117 1.56 -12.25 -9.56
C PHE A 117 1.60 -12.00 -8.04
N ILE A 118 0.62 -11.32 -7.46
CA ILE A 118 0.58 -11.04 -6.01
C ILE A 118 0.13 -12.28 -5.23
N THR A 119 -0.78 -13.06 -5.81
CA THR A 119 -1.40 -14.23 -5.17
C THR A 119 -0.61 -15.53 -5.38
N ALA A 120 0.58 -15.47 -5.98
CA ALA A 120 1.43 -16.64 -6.23
C ALA A 120 1.97 -17.33 -4.95
N GLY A 121 1.68 -16.80 -3.76
CA GLY A 121 2.00 -17.41 -2.47
C GLY A 121 3.47 -17.25 -2.04
N ILE A 122 4.21 -16.35 -2.69
CA ILE A 122 5.64 -16.10 -2.41
C ILE A 122 5.83 -14.87 -1.51
N TYR A 123 4.79 -14.06 -1.35
CA TYR A 123 4.82 -12.78 -0.63
C TYR A 123 3.91 -12.82 0.59
N ASP A 124 4.23 -12.01 1.60
CA ASP A 124 3.37 -11.85 2.79
C ASP A 124 2.18 -10.92 2.49
N PHE A 125 1.43 -11.23 1.43
CA PHE A 125 0.18 -10.58 1.11
C PHE A 125 -0.94 -11.48 1.62
N ASN A 126 -1.49 -11.20 2.81
CA ASN A 126 -2.55 -12.00 3.40
C ASN A 126 -3.73 -11.14 3.86
N PRO A 127 -4.86 -11.12 3.14
CA PRO A 127 -6.04 -10.38 3.56
C PRO A 127 -6.78 -11.05 4.73
N PHE A 128 -6.47 -12.31 5.08
CA PHE A 128 -7.18 -13.11 6.09
C PHE A 128 -6.37 -13.33 7.36
N GLY A 129 -5.15 -12.79 7.45
CA GLY A 129 -4.23 -12.97 8.56
C GLY A 129 -3.46 -11.71 8.84
N ALA A 130 -2.66 -11.73 9.90
CA ALA A 130 -1.66 -10.68 10.07
C ALA A 130 -0.61 -10.78 8.96
N SER A 131 -0.22 -9.63 8.44
CA SER A 131 0.81 -9.51 7.40
C SER A 131 1.43 -8.11 7.42
N SER A 132 2.65 -8.03 6.92
CA SER A 132 3.36 -6.78 6.65
C SER A 132 3.94 -6.84 5.25
N THR A 133 3.30 -6.16 4.30
CA THR A 133 3.73 -6.18 2.90
C THR A 133 4.37 -4.85 2.54
N ALA A 134 5.69 -4.83 2.30
CA ALA A 134 6.37 -3.66 1.75
C ALA A 134 6.35 -3.71 0.20
N ILE A 135 5.88 -2.63 -0.41
CA ILE A 135 5.78 -2.47 -1.86
C ILE A 135 6.42 -1.15 -2.24
N ARG A 136 7.24 -1.15 -3.27
CA ARG A 136 7.92 0.06 -3.74
C ARG A 136 7.88 0.24 -5.24
N LEU A 137 7.85 1.51 -5.64
CA LEU A 137 8.02 1.95 -7.02
C LEU A 137 9.43 2.51 -7.17
N VAL A 138 10.16 1.98 -8.15
CA VAL A 138 11.54 2.36 -8.43
C VAL A 138 11.61 3.03 -9.80
N GLY A 139 11.95 4.30 -9.83
CA GLY A 139 12.31 5.03 -11.06
C GLY A 139 13.81 4.98 -11.29
N VAL A 140 14.24 4.64 -12.52
CA VAL A 140 15.65 4.57 -12.91
C VAL A 140 15.91 5.45 -14.14
N ASN A 141 16.89 6.35 -14.05
CA ASN A 141 17.37 7.20 -15.15
C ASN A 141 18.89 7.11 -15.21
N GLY A 142 19.42 6.20 -16.04
CA GLY A 142 20.85 5.89 -16.02
C GLY A 142 21.28 5.37 -14.64
N ASN A 143 22.15 6.12 -13.96
CA ASN A 143 22.63 5.78 -12.61
C ASN A 143 21.76 6.35 -11.49
N GLU A 144 20.80 7.22 -11.82
CA GLU A 144 19.92 7.79 -10.81
C GLU A 144 18.77 6.86 -10.48
N ARG A 145 18.48 6.72 -9.19
CA ARG A 145 17.41 5.90 -8.66
C ARG A 145 16.55 6.70 -7.69
N ALA A 146 15.25 6.76 -7.97
CA ALA A 146 14.23 7.25 -7.05
C ALA A 146 13.40 6.07 -6.56
N THR A 147 13.18 5.98 -5.25
CA THR A 147 12.41 4.88 -4.66
C THR A 147 11.34 5.46 -3.75
N SER A 148 10.09 5.14 -4.03
CA SER A 148 8.96 5.43 -3.16
C SER A 148 8.41 4.11 -2.64
N GLU A 149 8.09 4.04 -1.37
CA GLU A 149 7.69 2.80 -0.70
C GLU A 149 6.47 3.04 0.21
N ILE A 150 5.66 2.00 0.34
CA ILE A 150 4.58 1.89 1.32
C ILE A 150 4.62 0.48 1.93
N THR A 151 4.45 0.41 3.25
CA THR A 151 4.23 -0.84 3.97
C THR A 151 2.76 -0.95 4.36
N VAL A 152 2.10 -2.03 3.95
CA VAL A 152 0.74 -2.33 4.36
C VAL A 152 0.77 -3.33 5.53
N ASN A 153 0.32 -2.87 6.69
CA ASN A 153 0.21 -3.70 7.88
C ASN A 153 -1.24 -4.11 8.11
N VAL A 154 -1.49 -5.42 8.09
CA VAL A 154 -2.76 -6.02 8.53
C VAL A 154 -2.54 -6.56 9.94
N PRO A 155 -3.15 -5.98 10.99
CA PRO A 155 -2.95 -6.44 12.36
C PRO A 155 -3.68 -7.77 12.63
N GLU A 156 -3.19 -8.52 13.61
CA GLU A 156 -3.89 -9.70 14.12
C GLU A 156 -5.28 -9.31 14.68
N PRO A 157 -6.35 -10.03 14.34
CA PRO A 157 -7.70 -9.75 14.87
C PRO A 157 -7.75 -9.79 16.41
N GLY A 158 -6.94 -10.65 17.02
CA GLY A 158 -6.86 -10.81 18.47
C GLY A 158 -6.32 -9.57 19.19
N SER A 159 -5.34 -8.88 18.61
CA SER A 159 -4.70 -7.72 19.21
C SER A 159 -5.67 -6.55 19.40
N MET A 160 -6.56 -6.33 18.43
CA MET A 160 -7.61 -5.30 18.52
C MET A 160 -8.68 -5.66 19.56
N ALA A 161 -9.04 -6.94 19.65
CA ALA A 161 -9.97 -7.42 20.67
C ALA A 161 -9.40 -7.27 22.09
N LEU A 162 -8.12 -7.62 22.28
CA LEU A 162 -7.44 -7.49 23.58
C LEU A 162 -7.26 -6.04 24.01
N LEU A 163 -6.91 -5.14 23.08
CA LEU A 163 -6.85 -3.70 23.35
C LEU A 163 -8.22 -3.17 23.83
N GLY A 164 -9.30 -3.56 23.13
CA GLY A 164 -10.66 -3.20 23.51
C GLY A 164 -11.02 -3.69 24.92
N LEU A 165 -10.74 -4.96 25.23
CA LEU A 165 -10.97 -5.53 26.57
C LEU A 165 -10.13 -4.85 27.65
N GLY A 166 -8.87 -4.53 27.35
CA GLY A 166 -7.98 -3.78 28.25
C GLY A 166 -8.54 -2.40 28.60
N LEU A 167 -9.02 -1.65 27.60
CA LEU A 167 -9.62 -0.33 27.80
C LEU A 167 -10.92 -0.38 28.62
N ILE A 168 -11.78 -1.37 28.37
CA ILE A 168 -13.01 -1.59 29.16
C ILE A 168 -12.67 -1.85 30.64
N ASN A 169 -11.70 -2.73 30.89
CA ASN A 169 -11.27 -3.04 32.25
C ASN A 169 -10.67 -1.82 32.97
N MET A 170 -9.87 -1.01 32.28
CA MET A 170 -9.33 0.24 32.82
C MET A 170 -10.43 1.27 33.13
N GLY A 171 -11.41 1.43 32.23
CA GLY A 171 -12.56 2.32 32.46
C GLY A 171 -13.40 1.89 33.66
N ALA A 172 -13.66 0.58 33.80
CA ALA A 172 -14.38 0.02 34.94
C ALA A 172 -13.61 0.22 36.26
N ALA A 173 -12.28 0.03 36.26
CA ALA A 173 -11.43 0.26 37.42
C ALA A 173 -11.40 1.74 37.84
N ALA A 174 -11.30 2.66 36.88
CA ALA A 174 -11.34 4.10 37.14
C ALA A 174 -12.68 4.54 37.76
N ARG A 175 -13.80 3.97 37.31
CA ARG A 175 -15.13 4.25 37.89
C ARG A 175 -15.22 3.82 39.35
N ARG A 176 -14.70 2.64 39.70
CA ARG A 176 -14.69 2.15 41.09
C ARG A 176 -13.89 3.04 42.04
N ARG A 177 -12.82 3.69 41.56
CA ARG A 177 -12.01 4.61 42.37
C ARG A 177 -12.71 5.93 42.67
N ARG A 178 -13.67 6.38 41.86
CA ARG A 178 -14.43 7.62 42.10
C ARG A 178 -15.62 7.46 43.05
N GLN A 179 -16.05 6.22 43.30
CA GLN A 179 -17.17 5.90 44.20
C GLN A 179 -16.72 5.55 45.63
N ARG A 180 -15.41 5.60 45.89
CA ARG A 180 -14.81 5.51 47.21
C ARG A 180 -14.28 6.89 47.58
#